data_AF-A0A7C2ME57-F1
#
_entry.id   AF-A0A7C2ME57-F1
#
_cell.length_a   1.000
_cell.length_b   1.000
_cell.length_c   1.000
_cell.angle_alpha   90.00
_cell.angle_beta   90.00
_cell.angle_gamma   90.00
#
_symmetry.space_group_name_H-M   'P 1'
#
loop_
_entity.id
_entity.type
_entity.pdbx_description
1 polymer ?
#
loop_
_entity_poly.entity_id
_entity_poly.type
_entity_poly.pdbx_seq_one_letter_code
_entity_poly.pdbx_strand_id
1 'polypeptide(L)'
;MGNQFTRDEAVAKVGQKVRILVDLKHIPVTTGTTGEVVSILSMSEGYDLLIRFQGVIGDAPLIDYFNKHEYENFFDEIESVD
;
A
#
# COMPACT_ATOMS: atom_id res chain seq x y z
N MET A 1 12.66 -11.31 -11.47
CA MET A 1 11.37 -10.60 -11.46
C MET A 1 11.64 -9.24 -10.84
N GLY A 2 11.21 -8.15 -11.48
CA GLY A 2 11.44 -6.80 -10.94
C GLY A 2 10.56 -6.54 -9.72
N ASN A 3 11.07 -5.77 -8.76
CA ASN A 3 10.37 -5.45 -7.51
C ASN A 3 9.25 -4.42 -7.68
N GLN A 4 9.04 -3.92 -8.90
CA GLN A 4 8.20 -2.77 -9.22
C GLN A 4 6.95 -3.18 -10.02
N PHE A 5 5.87 -2.43 -9.87
CA PHE A 5 4.68 -2.63 -10.69
C PHE A 5 4.91 -2.12 -12.12
N THR A 6 4.32 -2.80 -13.10
CA THR A 6 4.02 -2.15 -14.38
C THR A 6 2.94 -1.09 -14.15
N ARG A 7 2.84 -0.13 -15.07
CA ARG A 7 1.82 0.93 -14.96
C ARG A 7 0.41 0.36 -14.82
N ASP A 8 0.07 -0.63 -15.64
CA ASP A 8 -1.29 -1.18 -15.69
C ASP A 8 -1.63 -1.96 -14.43
N GLU A 9 -0.70 -2.74 -13.89
CA GLU A 9 -0.87 -3.39 -12.58
C GLU A 9 -1.05 -2.35 -11.47
N ALA A 10 -0.23 -1.30 -11.45
CA ALA A 10 -0.29 -0.28 -10.42
C ALA A 10 -1.62 0.49 -10.43
N VAL A 11 -2.06 0.90 -11.63
CA VAL A 11 -3.35 1.59 -11.83
C VAL A 11 -4.52 0.71 -11.37
N ALA A 12 -4.48 -0.60 -11.66
CA ALA A 12 -5.53 -1.52 -11.25
C ALA A 12 -5.69 -1.66 -9.72
N LYS A 13 -4.67 -1.27 -8.94
CA LYS A 13 -4.71 -1.27 -7.48
C LYS A 13 -5.28 0.00 -6.88
N VAL A 14 -5.32 1.11 -7.61
CA VAL A 14 -5.83 2.39 -7.09
C VAL A 14 -7.30 2.24 -6.66
N GLY A 15 -7.61 2.69 -5.45
CA GLY A 15 -8.92 2.56 -4.79
C GLY A 15 -9.10 1.27 -4.00
N GLN A 16 -8.17 0.32 -4.05
CA GLN A 16 -8.24 -0.90 -3.24
C GLN A 16 -7.85 -0.61 -1.79
N LYS A 17 -8.57 -1.25 -0.85
CA LYS A 17 -8.16 -1.33 0.55
C LYS A 17 -7.17 -2.46 0.74
N VAL A 18 -6.19 -2.25 1.62
CA VAL A 18 -5.12 -3.21 1.94
C VAL A 18 -4.96 -3.34 3.44
N ARG A 19 -4.49 -4.49 3.93
CA ARG A 19 -4.32 -4.77 5.36
C ARG A 19 -2.88 -5.17 5.65
N ILE A 20 -2.15 -4.32 6.35
CA ILE A 20 -0.75 -4.56 6.69
C ILE A 20 -0.59 -5.85 7.49
N LEU A 21 0.33 -6.73 7.09
CA LEU A 21 0.56 -8.02 7.75
C LEU A 21 1.83 -8.06 8.61
N VAL A 22 2.65 -7.01 8.55
CA VAL A 22 3.90 -6.90 9.31
C VAL A 22 4.07 -5.49 9.87
N ASP A 23 4.77 -5.38 10.99
CA ASP A 23 5.02 -4.08 11.62
C ASP A 23 6.05 -3.27 10.83
N LEU A 24 5.69 -2.03 10.49
CA LEU A 24 6.57 -1.11 9.80
C LEU A 24 7.39 -0.32 10.83
N LYS A 25 8.70 -0.55 10.88
CA LYS A 25 9.55 0.08 11.91
C LYS A 25 9.72 1.59 11.76
N HIS A 26 9.43 2.13 10.58
CA HIS A 26 9.70 3.52 10.22
C HIS A 26 8.46 4.42 10.26
N ILE A 27 7.28 3.83 10.40
CA ILE A 27 6.01 4.55 10.50
C ILE A 27 5.11 3.87 11.54
N PRO A 28 4.20 4.58 12.22
CA PRO A 28 3.37 4.00 13.30
C PRO A 28 2.25 3.06 12.80
N VAL A 29 2.50 2.34 11.70
CA VAL A 29 1.58 1.39 11.08
C VAL A 29 1.98 -0.02 11.52
N THR A 30 1.07 -0.72 12.18
CA THR A 30 1.29 -2.10 12.68
C THR A 30 0.50 -3.11 11.87
N THR A 31 0.82 -4.38 12.07
CA THR A 31 0.03 -5.52 11.60
C THR A 31 -1.46 -5.33 11.94
N GLY A 32 -2.33 -5.59 10.96
CA GLY A 32 -3.78 -5.36 11.01
C GLY A 32 -4.25 -3.98 10.56
N THR A 33 -3.35 -2.99 10.44
CA THR A 33 -3.73 -1.63 10.00
C THR A 33 -4.25 -1.67 8.57
N THR A 34 -5.40 -1.04 8.32
CA THR A 34 -5.95 -0.94 6.96
C THR A 34 -5.55 0.38 6.31
N GLY A 35 -5.12 0.31 5.05
CA GLY A 35 -4.83 1.47 4.20
C GLY A 35 -5.62 1.41 2.89
N GLU A 36 -5.54 2.49 2.11
CA GLU A 36 -6.14 2.60 0.78
C GLU A 36 -5.08 3.03 -0.23
N VAL A 37 -4.99 2.34 -1.36
CA VAL A 37 -4.12 2.76 -2.46
C VAL A 37 -4.72 4.01 -3.12
N VAL A 38 -4.09 5.17 -2.95
CA VAL A 38 -4.64 6.45 -3.43
C VAL A 38 -4.03 6.95 -4.73
N SER A 39 -2.83 6.48 -5.07
CA SER A 39 -2.13 6.89 -6.30
C SER A 39 -0.99 5.92 -6.61
N ILE A 40 -0.31 6.17 -7.72
CA ILE A 40 0.91 5.48 -8.14
C ILE A 40 2.05 6.50 -8.24
N LEU A 41 3.28 6.05 -8.01
CA LEU A 41 4.50 6.85 -8.13
C LEU A 41 5.40 6.24 -9.19
N SER A 42 5.80 7.03 -10.20
CA SER A 42 6.75 6.57 -11.23
C SER A 42 8.17 6.51 -10.66
N MET A 43 8.80 5.36 -10.80
CA MET A 43 10.18 5.07 -10.41
C MET A 43 11.04 4.78 -11.65
N SER A 44 12.36 4.68 -11.50
CA SER A 44 13.27 4.38 -12.62
C SER A 44 13.02 3.01 -13.28
N GLU A 45 12.44 2.07 -12.53
CA GLU A 45 12.24 0.67 -12.96
C GLU A 45 10.77 0.23 -12.97
N GLY A 46 9.82 1.17 -12.79
CA GLY A 46 8.40 0.85 -12.78
C GLY A 46 7.60 1.82 -11.92
N TYR A 47 6.62 1.31 -11.18
CA TYR A 47 5.72 2.10 -10.35
C TYR A 47 5.59 1.52 -8.95
N ASP A 48 5.63 2.39 -7.95
CA ASP A 48 5.24 2.09 -6.56
C ASP A 48 3.78 2.51 -6.32
N LEU A 49 3.17 1.92 -5.31
CA LEU A 49 1.83 2.26 -4.85
C LEU A 49 1.89 3.22 -3.68
N LEU A 50 1.13 4.32 -3.73
CA LEU A 50 0.96 5.23 -2.61
C LEU A 50 -0.25 4.79 -1.78
N ILE A 51 -0.01 4.39 -0.54
CA ILE A 51 -1.05 3.91 0.38
C ILE A 51 -1.29 4.96 1.46
N ARG A 52 -2.55 5.36 1.62
CA ARG A 52 -3.01 6.27 2.67
C ARG A 52 -3.56 5.47 3.85
N PHE A 53 -3.07 5.79 5.03
CA PHE A 53 -3.58 5.29 6.31
C PHE A 53 -4.24 6.44 7.09
N GLN A 54 -5.41 6.18 7.67
CA GLN A 54 -6.12 7.15 8.51
C GLN A 54 -5.97 6.82 9.99
N GLY A 55 -5.91 7.84 10.84
CA GLY A 55 -5.94 7.67 12.29
C GLY A 55 -4.67 7.07 12.92
N VAL A 56 -3.57 7.01 12.16
CA VAL A 56 -2.30 6.42 12.62
C VAL A 56 -1.41 7.43 13.36
N ILE A 57 -1.46 8.71 12.95
CA ILE A 57 -0.74 9.83 13.61
C ILE A 57 -1.74 10.94 13.92
N GLY A 58 -2.49 10.79 15.01
CA GLY A 58 -3.61 11.68 15.31
C GLY A 58 -4.61 11.75 14.16
N ASP A 59 -5.06 12.95 13.82
CA ASP A 59 -6.05 13.18 12.74
C ASP A 59 -5.40 13.34 11.34
N ALA A 60 -4.07 13.33 11.24
CA ALA A 60 -3.38 13.53 9.98
C ALA A 60 -3.30 12.22 9.18
N PRO A 61 -3.68 12.20 7.89
CA PRO A 61 -3.47 11.05 7.04
C PRO A 61 -1.98 10.84 6.80
N LEU A 62 -1.51 9.60 6.98
CA LEU A 62 -0.17 9.18 6.62
C LEU A 62 -0.20 8.56 5.23
N ILE A 63 0.72 8.93 4.35
CA ILE A 63 0.86 8.34 3.01
C ILE A 63 2.30 7.85 2.86
N ASP A 64 2.45 6.60 2.43
CA ASP A 64 3.76 6.01 2.14
C ASP A 64 3.75 5.19 0.84
N TYR A 65 4.92 4.96 0.25
CA TYR A 65 5.08 4.24 -1.01
C TYR A 65 5.51 2.79 -0.78
N PHE A 66 4.99 1.89 -1.61
CA PHE A 66 5.24 0.45 -1.49
C PHE A 66 5.41 -0.20 -2.85
N ASN A 67 6.48 -0.99 -2.96
CA ASN A 67 6.78 -1.77 -4.16
C ASN A 67 5.97 -3.08 -4.18
N LYS A 68 6.13 -3.93 -5.21
CA LYS A 68 5.37 -5.19 -5.33
C LYS A 68 5.57 -6.12 -4.16
N HIS A 69 6.82 -6.34 -3.77
CA HIS A 69 7.16 -7.28 -2.71
C HIS A 69 6.60 -6.79 -1.37
N GLU A 70 6.75 -5.50 -1.09
CA GLU A 70 6.20 -4.87 0.10
C GLU A 70 4.68 -4.97 0.10
N TYR A 71 4.02 -4.59 -0.99
CA TYR A 71 2.57 -4.69 -1.14
C TYR A 71 2.05 -6.12 -0.92
N GLU A 72 2.65 -7.13 -1.55
CA GLU A 72 2.25 -8.53 -1.42
C GLU A 72 2.43 -9.03 0.02
N ASN A 73 3.53 -8.64 0.69
CA ASN A 73 3.71 -8.89 2.12
C ASN A 73 2.69 -8.16 3.00
N PHE A 74 1.89 -7.24 2.45
CA PHE A 74 0.78 -6.56 3.13
C PHE A 74 -0.59 -6.96 2.57
N PHE A 75 -0.70 -8.03 1.79
CA PHE A 75 -1.92 -8.34 1.06
C PHE A 75 -2.29 -9.81 1.19
N ASP A 76 -2.97 -10.18 2.29
CA ASP A 76 -3.51 -11.53 2.48
C ASP A 76 -5.05 -11.59 2.62
N GLU A 77 -5.72 -10.50 3.00
CA GLU A 77 -7.18 -10.50 3.12
C GLU A 77 -7.80 -9.34 2.36
N ILE A 78 -8.22 -9.63 1.13
CA ILE A 78 -9.29 -8.86 0.50
C ILE A 78 -10.57 -9.27 1.22
N GLU A 79 -11.10 -8.40 2.06
CA GLU A 79 -12.52 -8.48 2.37
C GLU A 79 -13.28 -8.11 1.11
N SER A 80 -13.76 -9.14 0.41
CA SER A 80 -14.80 -9.04 -0.61
C SER A 80 -15.93 -8.23 -0.02
N VAL A 81 -16.08 -6.99 -0.49
CA VAL A 81 -17.24 -6.17 -0.14
C VAL A 81 -18.38 -6.66 -1.03
N ASP A 82 -19.30 -7.43 -0.44
CA ASP A 82 -20.64 -7.67 -1.01
C ASP A 82 -21.43 -6.36 -1.11
#